data_AF-A0A3D2JDJ4-F1
#
_entry.id   AF-A0A3D2JDJ4-F1
#
_cell.length_a   1.000
_cell.length_b   1.000
_cell.length_c   1.000
_cell.angle_alpha   90.00
_cell.angle_beta   90.00
_cell.angle_gamma   90.00
#
_symmetry.space_group_name_H-M   'P 1'
#
loop_
_entity.id
_entity.type
_entity.pdbx_description
1 polymer ?
#
loop_
_entity_poly.entity_id
_entity_poly.type
_entity_poly.pdbx_seq_one_letter_code
_entity_poly.pdbx_strand_id
1 'polypeptide(L)' 'MDEERAISFLFTQRQAQRLSSNITQVVNAGRPVCPLCRQPLDGAPHACIRQNGHTEIVQIGGEGEIEDDDA' A
#
# COMPACT_ATOMS: atom_id res chain seq x y z
N MET A 1 16.47 26.06 -1.08
CA MET A 1 15.00 26.24 -1.05
C MET A 1 14.40 24.84 -1.07
N ASP A 2 14.36 24.18 0.09
CA ASP A 2 13.65 22.91 0.34
C ASP A 2 13.66 22.50 1.83
N GLU A 3 14.38 23.24 2.70
CA GLU A 3 14.47 22.96 4.14
C GLU A 3 13.15 23.18 4.92
N GLU A 4 12.12 23.73 4.27
CA GLU A 4 10.91 24.24 4.93
C GLU A 4 9.82 23.17 5.15
N ARG A 5 10.00 21.96 4.62
CA ARG A 5 9.10 20.81 4.87
C ARG A 5 9.75 19.78 5.76
N ALA A 6 10.13 20.20 6.97
CA ALA A 6 10.59 19.30 8.01
C ALA A 6 9.49 19.06 9.05
N ILE A 7 9.36 17.81 9.50
CA ILE A 7 8.52 17.44 10.64
C ILE A 7 9.41 16.69 11.63
N SER A 8 9.42 17.15 12.88
CA SER A 8 10.24 16.58 13.95
C SER A 8 9.35 15.93 15.01
N PHE A 9 9.75 14.76 15.49
CA PHE A 9 9.03 14.02 16.52
C PHE A 9 9.98 13.59 17.64
N LEU A 10 9.45 13.49 18.85
CA LEU A 10 10.14 12.86 19.99
C LEU A 10 9.43 11.57 20.38
N PHE A 11 10.20 10.53 20.64
CA PHE A 11 9.68 9.23 21.05
C PHE A 11 10.71 8.48 21.90
N THR A 12 10.19 7.58 22.74
CA THR A 12 11.00 6.60 23.48
C THR A 12 11.47 5.47 22.57
N GLN A 13 12.49 4.70 22.97
CA GLN A 13 12.97 3.54 22.21
C GLN A 13 11.86 2.52 21.90
N ARG A 14 10.95 2.26 22.85
CA ARG A 14 9.82 1.34 22.65
C ARG A 14 8.81 1.88 21.62
N GLN A 15 8.56 3.18 21.63
CA GLN A 15 7.71 3.83 20.63
C GLN A 15 8.35 3.78 19.24
N ALA A 16 9.67 3.97 19.14
CA ALA A 16 10.41 3.85 17.88
C ALA A 16 10.25 2.46 17.25
N GLN A 17 10.40 1.40 18.05
CA GLN A 17 10.27 0.02 17.60
C GLN A 17 8.86 -0.27 17.10
N ARG A 18 7.83 0.11 17.88
CA ARG A 18 6.43 -0.02 17.47
C ARG A 18 6.14 0.74 16.18
N LEU A 19 6.61 1.97 16.07
CA LEU A 19 6.44 2.79 14.86
C LEU A 19 7.08 2.10 13.64
N SER A 20 8.31 1.59 13.79
CA SER A 20 8.98 0.87 12.71
C SER A 20 8.19 -0.35 12.25
N SER A 21 7.72 -1.18 13.17
CA SER A 21 6.93 -2.37 12.84
C SER A 21 5.63 -2.00 12.10
N ASN A 22 4.93 -0.97 12.56
CA ASN A 22 3.69 -0.51 11.93
C ASN A 22 3.96 0.06 10.52
N ILE A 23 5.03 0.84 10.34
CA ILE A 23 5.41 1.35 9.02
C ILE A 23 5.68 0.18 8.07
N THR A 24 6.43 -0.82 8.50
CA THR A 24 6.71 -2.01 7.69
C THR A 24 5.44 -2.73 7.28
N GLN A 25 4.49 -2.93 8.20
CA GLN A 25 3.19 -3.54 7.89
C GLN A 25 2.43 -2.73 6.83
N VAL A 26 2.34 -1.41 6.99
CA VAL A 26 1.62 -0.53 6.04
C VAL A 26 2.28 -0.51 4.67
N VAL A 27 3.62 -0.47 4.61
CA VAL A 27 4.37 -0.48 3.35
C VAL A 27 4.24 -1.83 2.64
N ASN A 28 4.32 -2.93 3.39
CA ASN A 28 4.15 -4.29 2.85
C ASN A 28 2.73 -4.56 2.39
N ALA A 29 1.73 -3.98 3.05
CA ALA A 29 0.33 -3.96 2.62
C ALA A 29 0.09 -3.05 1.40
N GLY A 30 1.16 -2.63 0.70
CA GLY A 30 1.12 -1.74 -0.44
C GLY A 30 -0.01 -2.07 -1.40
N ARG A 31 -0.59 -1.03 -2.00
CA ARG A 31 -1.68 -1.20 -2.97
C ARG A 31 -1.24 -2.18 -4.07
N PRO A 32 -2.03 -3.21 -4.38
CA PRO A 32 -1.68 -4.14 -5.45
C PRO A 32 -1.46 -3.34 -6.74
N VAL A 33 -0.44 -3.68 -7.50
CA VAL A 33 -0.14 -2.99 -8.76
C VAL A 33 -0.79 -3.73 -9.92
N CYS A 34 -1.29 -2.98 -10.91
CA CYS A 34 -1.81 -3.59 -12.13
C CYS A 34 -0.70 -4.38 -12.83
N PRO A 35 -0.89 -5.68 -13.15
CA PRO A 35 0.15 -6.49 -13.79
C PRO A 35 0.48 -6.02 -15.23
N LEU A 36 -0.40 -5.21 -15.84
CA LEU A 36 -0.24 -4.73 -17.22
C LEU A 36 0.41 -3.34 -17.29
N CYS A 37 -0.10 -2.37 -16.53
CA CYS A 37 0.35 -0.97 -16.59
C CYS A 37 1.22 -0.55 -15.39
N ARG A 38 1.35 -1.38 -14.35
CA ARG A 38 2.08 -1.13 -13.11
C ARG A 38 1.62 0.08 -12.29
N GLN A 39 0.42 0.58 -12.56
CA GLN A 39 -0.20 1.61 -11.72
C GLN A 39 -0.73 0.99 -10.43
N PRO A 40 -0.66 1.70 -9.29
CA PRO A 40 -1.31 1.27 -8.05
C PRO A 40 -2.82 1.12 -8.24
N LEU A 41 -3.40 0.05 -7.70
CA LEU A 41 -4.85 -0.17 -7.65
C LEU A 41 -5.39 0.41 -6.34
N ASP A 42 -6.47 1.17 -6.42
CA ASP A 42 -7.10 1.86 -5.28
C ASP A 42 -8.29 1.10 -4.68
N GLY A 43 -8.51 -0.15 -5.12
CA GLY A 43 -9.62 -0.99 -4.68
C GLY A 43 -10.91 -0.79 -5.49
N ALA A 44 -10.95 0.17 -6.44
CA ALA A 44 -12.05 0.33 -7.38
C ALA A 44 -11.79 -0.46 -8.70
N PRO A 45 -12.81 -0.62 -9.57
CA PRO A 45 -12.61 -1.15 -10.91
C PRO A 45 -11.55 -0.34 -11.69
N HIS A 46 -10.51 -1.01 -12.18
CA HIS A 46 -9.36 -0.35 -12.80
C HIS A 46 -9.44 -0.31 -14.33
N ALA A 47 -9.55 0.89 -14.90
CA ALA A 47 -9.53 1.10 -16.35
C ALA A 47 -8.10 1.06 -16.91
N CYS A 48 -7.63 -0.14 -17.29
CA CYS A 48 -6.25 -0.30 -17.76
C CYS A 48 -6.06 0.19 -19.20
N ILE A 49 -5.22 1.21 -19.41
CA ILE A 49 -4.86 1.70 -20.76
C ILE A 49 -4.26 0.61 -21.67
N ARG A 50 -3.61 -0.41 -21.09
CA ARG A 50 -2.99 -1.51 -21.84
C ARG A 50 -4.02 -2.49 -22.41
N GLN A 51 -5.25 -2.50 -21.90
CA GLN A 51 -6.34 -3.37 -22.38
C GLN A 51 -7.12 -2.77 -23.56
N ASN A 52 -6.94 -1.49 -23.90
CA ASN A 52 -7.68 -0.80 -24.98
C ASN A 52 -9.21 -1.03 -24.94
N GLY A 53 -9.79 -1.25 -23.76
CA GLY A 53 -11.23 -1.49 -23.60
C GLY A 53 -11.74 -2.86 -24.10
N HIS A 54 -10.86 -3.83 -24.35
CA HIS A 54 -11.27 -5.17 -24.81
C HIS A 54 -11.98 -6.04 -23.76
N THR A 55 -11.96 -5.64 -22.48
CA THR A 55 -12.55 -6.37 -21.37
C THR A 55 -13.35 -5.43 -20.48
N GLU A 56 -14.40 -5.93 -19.84
CA GLU A 56 -15.12 -5.19 -18.80
C GLU A 56 -14.18 -4.77 -17.66
N ILE A 57 -14.43 -3.58 -17.09
CA ILE A 57 -13.62 -3.04 -16.01
C ILE A 57 -14.01 -3.76 -14.71
N VAL A 58 -13.18 -4.72 -14.30
CA VAL A 58 -13.38 -5.53 -13.09
C VAL A 58 -12.40 -5.12 -11.99
N GLN A 59 -12.82 -5.31 -10.74
CA GLN A 59 -11.98 -5.09 -9.57
C GLN A 59 -10.97 -6.25 -9.46
N ILE A 60 -9.68 -5.94 -9.51
CA ILE A 60 -8.60 -6.92 -9.30
C ILE A 60 -8.26 -6.88 -7.80
N GLY A 61 -8.96 -7.70 -7.00
CA GLY A 61 -8.77 -7.78 -5.56
C GLY A 61 -7.85 -8.93 -5.16
N GLY A 62 -6.78 -8.62 -4.42
CA GLY A 62 -5.95 -9.60 -3.73
C GLY A 62 -6.53 -9.86 -2.35
N GLU A 63 -7.19 -10.99 -2.20
CA GLU A 63 -7.63 -11.51 -0.91
C GLU A 63 -6.44 -12.21 -0.22
N GLY A 64 -5.97 -11.62 0.87
CA GLY A 64 -4.96 -12.17 1.75
C GLY A 64 -5.39 -11.87 3.17
N GLU A 65 -6.18 -12.77 3.74
CA GLU A 65 -6.45 -12.81 5.18
C GLU A 65 -5.14 -13.13 5.89
N ILE A 66 -4.72 -12.24 6.80
CA ILE A 66 -3.61 -12.51 7.70
C ILE A 66 -4.27 -13.11 8.94
N GLU A 67 -4.19 -14.44 9.07
CA GLU A 67 -4.56 -15.09 10.33
C GLU A 67 -3.51 -14.71 11.39
N ASP A 68 -3.93 -13.93 12.38
CA ASP A 68 -3.15 -13.64 13.58
C ASP A 68 -3.06 -14.92 14.42
N ASP A 69 -2.03 -15.74 14.19
CA ASP A 69 -1.71 -16.91 14.99
C ASP A 69 -0.87 -16.49 16.23
N ASP A 70 -1.56 -15.95 17.24
CA ASP A 70 -1.02 -15.72 18.58
C ASP A 70 -1.04 -17.05 19.38
N ALA A 71 0.13 -17.69 19.53
CA ALA A 71 0.40 -18.76 20.49
C ALA A 71 1.74 -18.57 21.22
#